data_AF-A0A1Y6D4L4-F1
#
_entry.id   AF-A0A1Y6D4L4-F1
#
_cell.length_a   1.000
_cell.length_b   1.000
_cell.length_c   1.000
_cell.angle_alpha   90.00
_cell.angle_beta   90.00
_cell.angle_gamma   90.00
#
_symmetry.space_group_name_H-M   'P 1'
#
loop_
_entity.id
_entity.type
_entity.pdbx_description
1 polymer ?
#
loop_
_entity_poly.entity_id
_entity_poly.type
_entity_poly.pdbx_seq_one_letter_code
_entity_poly.pdbx_strand_id
1 'polypeptide(L)' 'MAITRKPKVKPEAVDVDALIHKGGSVAGETGRKKEITPIILRVPSDIIERVDLAVKNRRVKTPRHTWLIEAILEKLDRE' A
#
# COMPACT_ATOMS: atom_id res chain seq x y z
N MET A 1 16.72 48.92 -40.05
CA MET A 1 15.38 48.36 -39.79
C MET A 1 15.40 46.88 -40.15
N ALA A 2 15.34 45.98 -39.18
CA ALA A 2 15.24 44.54 -39.44
C ALA A 2 13.83 44.08 -39.05
N ILE A 3 13.05 43.66 -40.05
CA ILE A 3 11.68 43.17 -39.87
C ILE A 3 11.78 41.71 -39.42
N THR A 4 11.67 41.47 -38.12
CA THR A 4 11.59 40.12 -37.56
C THR A 4 10.20 39.54 -37.80
N ARG A 5 10.07 38.66 -38.79
CA ARG A 5 8.83 37.91 -39.02
C ARG A 5 8.78 36.72 -38.04
N LYS A 6 7.79 36.68 -37.15
CA LYS A 6 7.54 35.49 -36.30
C LYS A 6 7.20 34.29 -37.20
N PRO A 7 7.78 33.10 -36.95
CA PRO A 7 7.45 31.90 -37.71
C PRO A 7 6.00 31.49 -37.39
N LYS A 8 5.18 31.32 -38.43
CA LYS A 8 3.85 30.72 -38.30
C LYS A 8 4.03 29.21 -38.12
N VAL A 9 3.95 28.74 -36.88
CA VAL A 9 3.77 27.31 -36.58
C VAL A 9 2.37 26.94 -37.08
N LYS A 10 2.29 26.03 -38.06
CA LYS A 10 1.02 25.41 -38.43
C LYS A 10 0.54 24.59 -37.23
N PRO A 11 -0.74 24.65 -36.83
CA PRO A 11 -1.25 23.72 -35.84
C PRO A 11 -1.15 22.32 -36.47
N GLU A 12 -0.21 21.52 -35.98
CA GLU A 12 -0.23 20.08 -36.23
C GLU A 12 -1.56 19.56 -35.69
N ALA A 13 -2.20 18.67 -36.44
CA ALA A 13 -3.45 18.05 -36.03
C ALA A 13 -3.16 17.23 -34.77
N VAL A 14 -3.43 17.82 -33.62
CA VAL A 14 -3.26 17.17 -32.33
C VAL A 14 -4.32 16.08 -32.29
N ASP A 15 -3.88 14.83 -32.21
CA ASP A 15 -4.75 13.69 -31.97
C ASP A 15 -5.40 13.86 -30.59
N VAL A 16 -6.64 14.36 -30.61
CA VAL A 16 -7.42 14.71 -29.43
C VAL A 16 -7.69 13.46 -28.60
N ASP A 17 -7.90 12.31 -29.24
CA ASP A 17 -8.16 11.05 -28.57
C ASP A 17 -6.92 10.58 -27.79
N ALA A 18 -5.74 10.67 -28.40
CA ALA A 18 -4.48 10.39 -27.71
C ALA A 18 -4.26 11.31 -26.50
N LEU A 19 -4.67 12.59 -26.59
CA LEU A 19 -4.55 13.54 -25.49
C LEU A 19 -5.56 13.25 -24.35
N ILE A 20 -6.81 12.92 -24.70
CA ILE A 20 -7.87 12.54 -23.75
C ILE A 20 -7.43 11.29 -22.98
N HIS A 21 -6.90 10.28 -23.68
CA HIS A 21 -6.46 9.04 -23.06
C HIS A 21 -5.18 9.19 -22.22
N LYS A 22 -4.34 10.20 -22.50
CA LYS A 22 -3.16 10.52 -21.67
C LYS A 22 -3.53 11.14 -20.32
N GLY A 23 -4.68 11.83 -20.23
CA GLY A 23 -5.15 12.51 -19.01
C GLY A 23 -5.91 11.63 -18.01
N GLY A 24 -6.13 10.34 -18.32
CA GLY A 24 -7.05 9.48 -17.57
C GLY A 24 -6.41 8.36 -16.75
N SER A 25 -5.09 8.27 -16.65
CA SER A 25 -4.46 7.29 -15.74
C SER A 25 -4.68 7.74 -14.30
N VAL A 26 -5.78 7.28 -13.71
CA VAL A 26 -6.02 7.37 -12.27
C VAL A 26 -4.87 6.68 -11.55
N ALA A 27 -4.23 7.38 -10.62
CA ALA A 27 -3.33 6.78 -9.64
C ALA A 27 -4.19 5.90 -8.70
N GLY A 28 -4.61 4.74 -9.19
CA GLY A 28 -5.75 4.05 -8.62
C GLY A 28 -5.90 2.58 -9.00
N GLU A 29 -4.99 1.98 -9.78
CA GLU A 29 -4.79 0.53 -9.67
C GLU A 29 -3.90 0.25 -8.46
N THR A 30 -4.37 0.68 -7.29
CA THR A 30 -3.90 0.09 -6.04
C THR A 30 -4.40 -1.35 -6.07
N GLY A 31 -3.51 -2.29 -6.41
CA GLY A 31 -3.77 -3.72 -6.27
C GLY A 31 -4.53 -3.96 -4.96
N ARG A 32 -5.64 -4.70 -5.04
CA ARG A 32 -6.64 -4.88 -3.97
C ARG A 32 -5.94 -4.83 -2.60
N LYS A 33 -6.07 -3.69 -1.90
CA LYS A 33 -5.60 -3.60 -0.53
C LYS A 33 -6.34 -4.69 0.21
N LYS A 34 -5.61 -5.62 0.85
CA LYS A 34 -6.23 -6.65 1.69
C LYS A 34 -7.19 -5.94 2.64
N GLU A 35 -8.44 -6.36 2.65
CA GLU A 35 -9.41 -5.82 3.59
C GLU A 35 -8.94 -6.16 5.00
N ILE A 36 -8.69 -5.13 5.81
CA ILE A 36 -8.26 -5.28 7.20
C ILE A 36 -9.52 -5.18 8.06
N THR A 37 -9.84 -6.26 8.77
CA THR A 37 -10.93 -6.28 9.74
C THR A 37 -10.37 -6.09 11.15
N PRO A 38 -10.71 -4.99 11.86
CA PRO A 38 -10.30 -4.82 13.25
C PRO A 38 -11.07 -5.79 14.15
N ILE A 39 -10.38 -6.40 15.11
CA ILE A 39 -10.98 -7.27 16.12
C ILE A 39 -10.67 -6.75 17.52
N ILE A 40 -11.62 -6.89 18.43
CA ILE A 40 -11.43 -6.63 19.86
C ILE A 40 -11.42 -7.98 20.56
N LEU A 41 -10.28 -8.35 21.15
CA LEU A 41 -10.11 -9.62 21.85
C LEU A 41 -9.78 -9.37 23.33
N ARG A 42 -10.52 -10.02 24.22
CA ARG A 42 -10.19 -10.07 25.66
C ARG A 42 -9.29 -11.28 25.89
N VAL A 43 -8.08 -11.04 26.39
CA VAL A 43 -7.09 -12.08 26.67
C VAL A 43 -6.81 -12.10 28.18
N PRO A 44 -6.84 -13.26 28.85
CA PRO A 44 -6.38 -13.41 30.23
C PRO A 44 -4.97 -12.84 30.45
N SER A 45 -4.72 -12.29 31.64
CA SER A 45 -3.46 -11.59 31.96
C SER A 45 -2.24 -12.51 31.87
N ASP A 46 -2.37 -13.75 32.33
CA ASP A 46 -1.32 -14.77 32.28
C ASP A 46 -0.91 -15.10 30.83
N ILE A 47 -1.87 -15.11 29.90
CA ILE A 47 -1.60 -15.40 28.49
C ILE A 47 -0.88 -14.23 27.83
N ILE A 48 -1.34 -13.00 28.04
CA ILE A 48 -0.72 -11.82 27.40
C ILE A 48 0.69 -11.57 27.94
N GLU A 49 0.96 -11.84 29.22
CA GLU A 49 2.29 -11.77 29.80
C GLU A 49 3.27 -12.75 29.14
N ARG A 50 2.81 -13.97 28.85
CA ARG A 50 3.61 -14.97 28.12
C ARG A 50 3.94 -14.53 26.70
N VAL A 51 2.97 -13.92 26.01
CA VAL A 51 3.18 -13.35 24.66
C VAL A 51 4.21 -12.21 24.73
N ASP A 52 4.09 -11.32 25.71
CA ASP A 52 5.01 -10.20 25.86
C ASP A 52 6.45 -10.64 26.12
N LEU A 53 6.64 -11.65 26.96
CA LEU A 53 7.95 -12.25 27.18
C LEU A 53 8.52 -12.87 25.89
N ALA A 54 7.69 -13.59 25.13
CA ALA A 54 8.10 -14.20 23.87
C ALA A 54 8.50 -13.15 22.82
N VAL A 55 7.73 -12.07 22.69
CA VAL A 55 8.02 -10.95 21.78
C VAL A 55 9.32 -10.25 22.20
N LYS A 56 9.52 -9.99 23.50
CA LYS A 56 10.72 -9.32 24.04
C LYS A 56 11.99 -10.13 23.79
N ASN A 57 11.92 -11.45 23.85
CA ASN A 57 13.07 -12.35 23.69
C ASN A 57 13.48 -12.59 22.23
N ARG A 58 12.77 -12.04 21.24
CA ARG A 58 13.16 -12.18 19.84
C ARG A 58 14.45 -11.45 19.53
N ARG A 59 15.27 -12.07 18.66
CA ARG A 59 16.51 -11.47 18.13
C ARG A 59 16.24 -10.18 17.36
N VAL A 60 15.14 -10.14 16.61
CA VAL A 60 14.67 -8.96 15.88
C VAL A 60 13.44 -8.41 16.57
N LYS A 61 13.48 -7.12 16.93
CA LYS A 61 12.33 -6.44 17.54
C LYS A 61 11.15 -6.49 16.58
N THR A 62 10.10 -7.18 17.00
CA THR A 62 8.86 -7.33 16.23
C THR A 62 7.71 -6.72 17.04
N PRO A 63 6.79 -5.95 16.43
CA PRO A 63 5.59 -5.50 17.10
C PRO A 63 4.73 -6.69 17.57
N ARG A 64 4.10 -6.57 18.75
CA ARG A 64 3.21 -7.60 19.30
C ARG A 64 2.13 -8.03 18.30
N HIS A 65 1.54 -7.07 17.59
CA HIS A 65 0.54 -7.31 16.53
C HIS A 65 1.06 -8.27 15.46
N THR A 66 2.26 -8.02 14.92
CA THR A 66 2.84 -8.86 13.87
C THR A 66 3.13 -10.27 14.39
N TRP A 67 3.62 -10.38 15.62
CA TRP A 67 3.85 -11.68 16.26
C TRP A 67 2.53 -12.48 16.41
N LEU A 68 1.44 -11.82 16.79
CA LEU A 68 0.13 -12.48 16.90
C LEU A 68 -0.37 -12.97 15.54
N ILE A 69 -0.19 -12.19 14.48
CA ILE A 69 -0.54 -12.63 13.11
C ILE A 69 0.27 -13.86 12.70
N GLU A 70 1.59 -13.83 12.92
CA GLU A 70 2.46 -14.97 12.62
C GLU A 70 2.00 -16.23 13.37
N ALA A 71 1.67 -16.11 14.65
CA ALA A 71 1.18 -17.24 15.45
C ALA A 71 -0.18 -17.77 14.95
N ILE A 72 -1.08 -16.89 14.49
CA ILE A 72 -2.37 -17.30 13.88
C ILE A 72 -2.11 -18.06 12.59
N LEU A 73 -1.25 -17.55 11.71
CA LEU A 73 -0.91 -18.21 10.45
C LEU A 73 -0.24 -19.57 10.71
N GLU A 74 0.75 -19.62 11.60
CA GLU A 74 1.43 -20.87 11.99
C GLU A 74 0.45 -21.92 12.53
N LYS A 75 -0.58 -21.48 13.27
CA LYS A 75 -1.61 -22.38 13.79
C LYS A 75 -2.53 -22.89 12.67
N LEU A 76 -2.91 -22.03 11.73
CA LEU A 76 -3.75 -22.40 10.58
C LEU A 76 -3.00 -23.32 9.60
N ASP A 77 -1.71 -23.10 9.38
CA ASP A 77 -0.89 -23.92 8.47
C ASP A 77 -0.64 -25.35 9.00
N ARG A 78 -0.84 -25.57 10.31
CA ARG A 78 -0.69 -26.88 10.97
C ARG A 78 -1.95 -27.75 10.93
N GLU A 79 -3.11 -27.17 10.62
CA GLU A 79 -4.39 -27.88 10.50
C GLU A 79 -4.59 -28.41 9.08
#